data_AF-A0A8R2AEY5-F1
#
_entry.id   AF-A0A8R2AEY5-F1
#
_cell.length_a   1.000
_cell.length_b   1.000
_cell.length_c   1.000
_cell.angle_alpha   90.00
_cell.angle_beta   90.00
_cell.angle_gamma   90.00
#
_symmetry.space_group_name_H-M   'P 1'
#
loop_
_entity.id
_entity.type
_entity.pdbx_description
1 polymer ?
#
loop_
_entity_poly.entity_id
_entity_poly.type
_entity_poly.pdbx_seq_one_letter_code
_entity_poly.pdbx_strand_id
1 'polypeptide(L)'
;MYVQVRMMDTGVSVTIPTSRTTVLKEFKKLVEEKFNIKPENQRLFFAGKQLEDQYRLFDYSINVNDVIQLMVRAAVAESNSPKKSKVTINSIKETSTPCSSSTTSSTLNEDNSEESKYFKVGDYVDVKDYTYGSWFISKLIKIKKDSCAVNKPNDPKSPVENDGLVYVAEILRCPEEPPIEVQLQEIRPHAFDILPFEKLKTNDRVLMNYNVDYPQERGYWYDVLVKEIKTNRRGRDVIGDVSVGLDNAVLKNCHLMFLDDIYIVKPYQLLSERTPEDDKIIQTEPAVMRAAALYCIKCQRQFEQIM
;
A
#
# COMPACT_ATOMS: atom_id res chain seq x y z
N MET A 1 17.09 23.17 -3.51
CA MET A 1 16.75 21.99 -2.67
C MET A 1 16.17 20.90 -3.55
N TYR A 2 15.73 19.79 -2.96
CA TYR A 2 14.96 18.77 -3.67
C TYR A 2 13.91 18.18 -2.72
N VAL A 3 12.79 17.75 -3.28
CA VAL A 3 11.65 17.16 -2.59
C VAL A 3 11.30 15.84 -3.25
N GLN A 4 10.74 14.89 -2.51
CA GLN A 4 10.26 13.64 -3.07
C GLN A 4 8.78 13.80 -3.43
N VAL A 5 8.41 13.60 -4.69
CA VAL A 5 7.00 13.52 -5.09
C VAL A 5 6.63 12.06 -5.19
N ARG A 6 5.59 11.64 -4.47
CA ARG A 6 5.09 10.26 -4.43
C ARG A 6 3.68 10.17 -4.99
N MET A 7 3.48 9.40 -6.05
CA MET A 7 2.15 9.07 -6.56
C MET A 7 1.39 8.21 -5.52
N MET A 8 0.13 8.56 -5.28
CA MET A 8 -0.74 7.96 -4.26
C MET A 8 -1.51 6.73 -4.75
N ASP A 9 -1.65 6.60 -6.06
CA ASP A 9 -2.10 5.39 -6.75
C ASP A 9 -0.92 4.41 -6.84
N THR A 10 0.00 4.64 -7.77
CA THR A 10 1.09 3.72 -8.12
C THR A 10 2.23 3.62 -7.11
N GLY A 11 2.20 4.40 -6.02
CA GLY A 11 3.27 4.48 -5.01
C GLY A 11 4.61 5.07 -5.48
N VAL A 12 4.78 5.33 -6.79
CA VAL A 12 6.05 5.72 -7.44
C VAL A 12 6.57 7.04 -6.88
N SER A 13 7.84 7.04 -6.46
CA SER A 13 8.52 8.22 -5.91
C SER A 13 9.58 8.75 -6.87
N VAL A 14 9.54 10.06 -7.15
CA VAL A 14 10.57 10.77 -7.95
C VAL A 14 11.06 11.99 -7.19
N THR A 15 12.38 12.12 -7.07
CA THR A 15 13.02 13.30 -6.48
C THR A 15 13.06 14.46 -7.48
N ILE A 16 12.45 15.59 -7.12
CA ILE A 16 12.35 16.79 -7.95
C ILE A 16 13.22 17.91 -7.38
N PRO A 17 14.22 18.44 -8.12
CA PRO A 17 14.98 19.61 -7.72
C PRO A 17 14.10 20.88 -7.79
N THR A 18 14.12 21.70 -6.74
CA THR A 18 13.24 22.89 -6.62
C THR A 18 13.78 23.91 -5.62
N SER A 19 13.11 25.05 -5.43
CA SER A 19 13.42 26.05 -4.40
C SER A 19 12.27 26.18 -3.39
N ARG A 20 12.58 26.57 -2.14
CA ARG A 20 11.54 26.98 -1.16
C ARG A 20 10.65 28.10 -1.72
N THR A 21 11.23 28.95 -2.57
CA THR A 21 10.55 30.10 -3.19
C THR A 21 9.72 29.74 -4.43
N THR A 22 9.80 28.51 -4.95
CA THR A 22 9.06 28.08 -6.15
C THR A 22 7.55 28.08 -5.89
N VAL A 23 6.79 28.65 -6.82
CA VAL A 23 5.32 28.72 -6.76
C VAL A 23 4.74 27.36 -7.14
N LEU A 24 3.66 26.92 -6.49
CA LEU A 24 3.07 25.60 -6.72
C LEU A 24 2.66 25.37 -8.19
N LYS A 25 2.17 26.42 -8.87
CA LYS A 25 1.87 26.41 -10.32
C LYS A 25 3.09 26.08 -11.20
N GLU A 26 4.29 26.44 -10.76
CA GLU A 26 5.55 26.12 -11.45
C GLU A 26 6.04 24.73 -11.07
N PHE A 27 5.93 24.38 -9.77
CA PHE A 27 6.28 23.06 -9.28
C PHE A 27 5.48 21.94 -9.96
N LYS A 28 4.19 22.16 -10.24
CA LYS A 28 3.36 21.25 -11.04
C LYS A 28 3.91 20.98 -12.45
N LYS A 29 4.65 21.90 -13.07
CA LYS A 29 5.30 21.64 -14.38
C LYS A 29 6.50 20.70 -14.23
N LEU A 30 7.27 20.85 -13.15
CA LEU A 30 8.36 19.92 -12.83
C LEU A 30 7.81 18.51 -12.52
N VAL A 31 6.61 18.41 -11.96
CA VAL A 31 5.88 17.14 -11.79
C VAL A 31 5.40 16.58 -13.15
N GLU A 32 4.90 17.43 -14.05
CA GLU A 32 4.52 17.04 -15.42
C GLU A 32 5.72 16.45 -16.19
N GLU A 33 6.89 17.10 -16.11
CA GLU A 33 8.16 16.63 -16.70
C GLU A 33 8.67 15.28 -16.16
N LYS A 34 8.15 14.81 -15.00
CA LYS A 34 8.60 13.56 -14.35
C LYS A 34 7.59 12.43 -14.41
N PHE A 35 6.30 12.74 -14.34
CA PHE A 35 5.23 11.74 -14.33
C PHE A 35 4.39 11.74 -15.62
N ASN A 36 4.61 12.70 -16.54
CA ASN A 36 3.83 12.90 -17.76
C ASN A 36 2.33 13.19 -17.49
N ILE A 37 2.04 13.86 -16.38
CA ILE A 37 0.69 14.18 -15.91
C ILE A 37 0.49 15.69 -15.95
N LYS A 38 -0.52 16.17 -16.67
CA LYS A 38 -0.80 17.61 -16.79
C LYS A 38 -1.12 18.29 -15.45
N PRO A 39 -0.71 19.56 -15.22
CA PRO A 39 -0.99 20.34 -14.00
C PRO A 39 -2.48 20.44 -13.60
N GLU A 40 -3.39 20.41 -14.59
CA GLU A 40 -4.85 20.38 -14.37
C GLU A 40 -5.35 19.08 -13.69
N ASN A 41 -4.67 17.97 -13.97
CA ASN A 41 -4.98 16.65 -13.41
C ASN A 41 -4.22 16.37 -12.10
N GLN A 42 -3.23 17.18 -11.74
CA GLN A 42 -2.45 17.01 -10.51
C GLN A 42 -3.14 17.63 -9.28
N ARG A 43 -3.45 16.78 -8.30
CA ARG A 43 -3.60 17.22 -6.90
C ARG A 43 -2.31 16.91 -6.15
N LEU A 44 -1.70 17.92 -5.56
CA LEU A 44 -0.56 17.74 -4.66
C LEU A 44 -1.03 17.93 -3.22
N PHE A 45 -0.48 17.16 -2.28
CA PHE A 45 -0.75 17.26 -0.84
C PHE A 45 0.53 17.21 0.00
N PHE A 46 0.54 17.91 1.13
CA PHE A 46 1.58 17.82 2.16
C PHE A 46 0.95 17.96 3.54
N ALA A 47 1.35 17.12 4.50
CA ALA A 47 0.81 17.10 5.86
C ALA A 47 -0.74 17.14 5.91
N GLY A 48 -1.41 16.36 5.05
CA GLY A 48 -2.87 16.28 4.93
C GLY A 48 -3.55 17.48 4.23
N LYS A 49 -2.81 18.53 3.85
CA LYS A 49 -3.35 19.73 3.17
C LYS A 49 -3.15 19.63 1.67
N GLN A 50 -4.19 19.91 0.88
CA GLN A 50 -4.04 20.07 -0.57
C GLN A 50 -3.25 21.36 -0.86
N LEU A 51 -2.30 21.29 -1.79
CA LEU A 51 -1.47 22.42 -2.20
C LEU A 51 -2.15 23.19 -3.34
N GLU A 52 -2.19 24.51 -3.22
CA GLU A 52 -2.84 25.41 -4.18
C GLU A 52 -1.82 26.19 -5.01
N ASP A 53 -2.10 26.32 -6.31
CA ASP A 53 -1.25 26.93 -7.34
C ASP A 53 -0.73 28.34 -7.01
N GLN A 54 -1.40 29.08 -6.11
CA GLN A 54 -1.14 30.47 -5.75
C GLN A 54 -0.08 30.68 -4.66
N TYR A 55 0.25 29.63 -3.89
CA TYR A 55 1.25 29.68 -2.81
C TYR A 55 2.60 29.11 -3.25
N ARG A 56 3.60 29.21 -2.37
CA ARG A 56 4.96 28.68 -2.55
C ARG A 56 5.18 27.45 -1.66
N LEU A 57 6.19 26.65 -1.98
CA LEU A 57 6.60 25.51 -1.13
C LEU A 57 6.95 25.94 0.30
N PHE A 58 7.55 27.13 0.47
CA PHE A 58 7.82 27.75 1.77
C PHE A 58 6.56 27.99 2.62
N ASP A 59 5.44 28.40 2.00
CA ASP A 59 4.23 28.81 2.73
C ASP A 59 3.55 27.60 3.40
N TYR A 60 3.76 26.40 2.84
CA TYR A 60 3.40 25.11 3.43
C TYR A 60 4.49 24.52 4.34
N SER A 61 5.55 25.28 4.65
CA SER A 61 6.70 24.88 5.45
C SER A 61 7.55 23.72 4.90
N ILE A 62 7.45 23.42 3.60
CA ILE A 62 8.16 22.30 2.95
C ILE A 62 9.68 22.56 2.90
N ASN A 63 10.46 21.52 3.21
CA ASN A 63 11.92 21.50 3.37
C ASN A 63 12.59 20.60 2.30
N VAL A 64 13.87 20.26 2.50
CA VAL A 64 14.56 19.24 1.71
C VAL A 64 14.19 17.84 2.19
N ASN A 65 14.17 16.84 1.31
CA ASN A 65 13.73 15.45 1.56
C ASN A 65 12.24 15.27 1.90
N ASP A 66 11.47 16.34 2.14
CA ASP A 66 10.04 16.24 2.43
C ASP A 66 9.26 15.59 1.27
N VAL A 67 8.27 14.76 1.63
CA VAL A 67 7.45 13.99 0.68
C VAL A 67 6.14 14.71 0.37
N ILE A 68 5.95 15.10 -0.88
CA ILE A 68 4.70 15.64 -1.42
C ILE A 68 3.94 14.50 -2.10
N GLN A 69 2.70 14.28 -1.68
CA GLN A 69 1.82 13.26 -2.25
C GLN A 69 1.15 13.79 -3.53
N LEU A 70 1.09 12.98 -4.59
CA LEU A 70 0.47 13.30 -5.88
C LEU A 70 -0.71 12.35 -6.13
N MET A 71 -1.91 12.89 -6.28
CA MET A 71 -3.09 12.15 -6.72
C MET A 71 -3.51 12.63 -8.11
N VAL A 72 -3.77 11.69 -9.01
CA VAL A 72 -4.24 11.98 -10.36
C VAL A 72 -5.76 12.16 -10.36
N ARG A 73 -6.25 13.16 -11.09
CA ARG A 73 -7.66 13.27 -11.47
C ARG A 73 -7.87 12.70 -12.86
N ALA A 74 -8.83 11.80 -13.01
CA ALA A 74 -9.46 11.56 -14.31
C ALA A 74 -10.08 12.87 -14.81
N ALA A 75 -9.79 13.26 -16.04
CA ALA A 75 -10.32 14.48 -16.62
C ALA A 75 -11.84 14.33 -16.86
N VAL A 76 -12.65 15.14 -16.17
CA VAL A 76 -14.06 15.30 -16.54
C VAL A 76 -14.11 15.99 -17.90
N ALA A 77 -14.60 15.28 -18.90
CA ALA A 77 -14.65 15.79 -20.27
C ALA A 77 -15.75 16.84 -20.42
N GLU A 78 -15.43 18.11 -20.13
CA GLU A 78 -16.25 19.23 -20.61
C GLU A 78 -16.30 19.20 -22.14
N SER A 79 -17.51 19.13 -22.67
CA SER A 79 -17.75 18.78 -24.06
C SER A 79 -17.49 19.94 -25.01
N ASN A 80 -16.45 19.85 -25.83
CA ASN A 80 -16.45 20.42 -27.18
C ASN A 80 -15.57 19.60 -28.13
N SER A 81 -16.12 19.25 -29.28
CA SER A 81 -15.52 18.36 -30.29
C SER A 81 -15.50 19.05 -31.68
N PRO A 82 -15.00 18.41 -32.73
CA PRO A 82 -13.66 17.83 -32.86
C PRO A 82 -12.92 18.37 -34.11
N LYS A 83 -11.58 18.24 -34.17
CA LYS A 83 -10.82 18.37 -35.44
C LYS A 83 -9.80 17.25 -35.61
N LYS A 84 -9.68 16.73 -36.84
CA LYS A 84 -8.84 15.57 -37.21
C LYS A 84 -7.63 15.98 -38.05
N SER A 85 -6.46 15.48 -37.67
CA SER A 85 -5.22 15.36 -38.49
C SER A 85 -4.32 14.37 -37.72
N LYS A 86 -3.99 13.14 -38.17
CA LYS A 86 -3.65 12.59 -39.50
C LYS A 86 -2.33 13.15 -40.04
N VAL A 87 -1.48 12.28 -40.61
CA VAL A 87 -0.11 12.50 -41.14
C VAL A 87 0.98 12.48 -40.03
N THR A 88 2.12 11.79 -40.13
CA THR A 88 2.57 10.66 -40.99
C THR A 88 3.80 9.97 -40.36
N ILE A 89 4.02 8.67 -40.65
CA ILE A 89 5.26 7.93 -40.36
C ILE A 89 6.29 8.18 -41.48
N ASN A 90 7.53 8.55 -41.16
CA ASN A 90 8.65 8.60 -42.12
C ASN A 90 9.92 7.98 -41.50
N SER A 91 10.62 7.14 -42.28
CA SER A 91 11.86 6.46 -41.88
C SER A 91 12.96 6.62 -42.93
N ILE A 92 14.16 7.04 -42.51
CA ILE A 92 15.48 6.87 -43.18
C ILE A 92 16.49 6.71 -42.02
N LYS A 93 17.13 5.56 -41.75
CA LYS A 93 18.18 4.77 -42.47
C LYS A 93 19.61 5.35 -42.42
N GLU A 94 20.43 4.74 -41.54
CA GLU A 94 21.75 4.11 -41.77
C GLU A 94 22.78 4.84 -42.68
N THR A 95 24.08 4.93 -42.37
CA THR A 95 25.04 3.86 -41.95
C THR A 95 26.25 4.57 -41.23
N SER A 96 27.32 4.01 -40.61
CA SER A 96 28.06 2.74 -40.81
C SER A 96 28.86 2.25 -39.56
N THR A 97 29.41 1.04 -39.71
CA THR A 97 30.36 0.23 -38.91
C THR A 97 31.84 0.61 -39.16
N PRO A 98 32.91 0.01 -38.54
CA PRO A 98 33.05 -1.32 -37.88
C PRO A 98 33.30 -1.28 -36.34
N CYS A 99 32.84 -2.24 -35.53
CA CYS A 99 32.94 -3.72 -35.51
C CYS A 99 34.27 -4.30 -34.97
N SER A 100 34.17 -4.97 -33.81
CA SER A 100 34.93 -6.16 -33.43
C SER A 100 34.10 -6.93 -32.39
N SER A 101 34.15 -8.26 -32.41
CA SER A 101 33.10 -9.11 -31.82
C SER A 101 33.62 -10.31 -31.05
N SER A 102 32.92 -10.67 -29.96
CA SER A 102 32.91 -12.04 -29.44
C SER A 102 31.58 -12.32 -28.75
N THR A 103 30.76 -13.20 -29.33
CA THR A 103 29.55 -13.72 -28.70
C THR A 103 29.93 -14.77 -27.66
N THR A 104 29.48 -14.58 -26.41
CA THR A 104 29.39 -15.66 -25.42
C THR A 104 28.03 -15.60 -24.74
N SER A 105 27.18 -16.59 -25.05
CA SER A 105 25.91 -16.82 -24.37
C SER A 105 26.15 -17.07 -22.88
N SER A 106 25.69 -16.15 -22.04
CA SER A 106 25.73 -16.28 -20.59
C SER A 106 24.31 -16.19 -20.04
N THR A 107 23.75 -17.36 -19.73
CA THR A 107 22.51 -17.49 -18.95
C THR A 107 22.81 -17.02 -17.52
N LEU A 108 22.45 -15.78 -17.19
CA LEU A 108 22.61 -15.24 -15.84
C LEU A 108 21.30 -15.40 -15.06
N ASN A 109 21.13 -16.60 -14.51
CA ASN A 109 20.22 -16.82 -13.39
C ASN A 109 20.88 -16.19 -12.15
N GLU A 110 20.42 -15.03 -11.70
CA GLU A 110 20.77 -14.45 -10.40
C GLU A 110 19.62 -14.63 -9.40
N ASP A 111 19.22 -15.90 -9.21
CA ASP A 111 18.37 -16.32 -8.08
C ASP A 111 19.17 -16.31 -6.78
N ASN A 112 19.54 -15.11 -6.34
CA ASN A 112 20.18 -14.89 -5.05
C ASN A 112 19.11 -14.68 -3.95
N SER A 113 18.20 -15.65 -3.84
CA SER A 113 17.14 -15.67 -2.82
C SER A 113 17.71 -16.14 -1.49
N GLU A 114 18.29 -15.22 -0.71
CA GLU A 114 18.57 -15.51 0.70
C GLU A 114 17.27 -15.82 1.45
N GLU A 115 17.28 -16.90 2.23
CA GLU A 115 16.09 -17.45 2.87
C GLU A 115 15.64 -16.59 4.06
N SER A 116 14.42 -16.05 3.99
CA SER A 116 13.83 -15.34 5.13
C SER A 116 13.37 -16.33 6.19
N LYS A 117 13.57 -16.00 7.47
CA LYS A 117 13.29 -16.89 8.60
C LYS A 117 11.82 -17.32 8.72
N TYR A 118 10.89 -16.50 8.20
CA TYR A 118 9.45 -16.59 8.48
C TYR A 118 8.57 -16.80 7.25
N PHE A 119 9.06 -16.46 6.05
CA PHE A 119 8.28 -16.45 4.81
C PHE A 119 9.12 -16.89 3.61
N LYS A 120 8.45 -17.51 2.63
CA LYS A 120 9.01 -17.90 1.33
C LYS A 120 8.16 -17.36 0.18
N VAL A 121 8.72 -17.36 -1.03
CA VAL A 121 8.01 -16.95 -2.25
C VAL A 121 6.82 -17.88 -2.49
N GLY A 122 5.67 -17.30 -2.85
CA GLY A 122 4.39 -17.98 -3.02
C GLY A 122 3.45 -17.88 -1.81
N ASP A 123 3.93 -17.49 -0.64
CA ASP A 123 3.10 -17.34 0.58
C ASP A 123 2.08 -16.19 0.43
N TYR A 124 0.85 -16.42 0.86
CA TYR A 124 -0.13 -15.35 1.12
C TYR A 124 0.11 -14.73 2.50
N VAL A 125 0.27 -13.41 2.51
CA VAL A 125 0.58 -12.59 3.67
C VAL A 125 -0.42 -11.45 3.79
N ASP A 126 -0.55 -10.90 5.00
CA ASP A 126 -1.12 -9.57 5.16
C ASP A 126 0.01 -8.54 5.11
N VAL A 127 -0.12 -7.55 4.24
CA VAL A 127 0.80 -6.41 4.10
C VAL A 127 0.12 -5.14 4.63
N LYS A 128 0.87 -4.33 5.35
CA LYS A 128 0.39 -3.07 5.92
C LYS A 128 0.56 -1.92 4.93
N ASP A 129 -0.53 -1.21 4.63
CA ASP A 129 -0.48 0.04 3.88
C ASP A 129 0.13 1.18 4.71
N TYR A 130 0.96 1.98 4.05
CA TYR A 130 1.65 3.14 4.63
C TYR A 130 0.74 4.37 4.79
N THR A 131 -0.39 4.44 4.08
CA THR A 131 -1.28 5.61 4.01
C THR A 131 -2.20 5.66 5.21
N TYR A 132 -2.95 4.58 5.44
CA TYR A 132 -3.98 4.46 6.46
C TYR A 132 -3.58 3.50 7.58
N GLY A 133 -2.53 2.68 7.41
CA GLY A 133 -2.09 1.69 8.40
C GLY A 133 -2.90 0.39 8.40
N SER A 134 -3.77 0.17 7.41
CA SER A 134 -4.62 -1.02 7.29
C SER A 134 -3.91 -2.20 6.62
N TRP A 135 -4.40 -3.41 6.90
CA TRP A 135 -3.84 -4.66 6.39
C TRP A 135 -4.60 -5.19 5.18
N PHE A 136 -3.88 -5.45 4.09
CA PHE A 136 -4.39 -6.03 2.85
C PHE A 136 -3.75 -7.40 2.59
N ILE A 137 -4.52 -8.33 2.02
CA ILE A 137 -3.93 -9.60 1.56
C ILE A 137 -3.07 -9.37 0.32
N SER A 138 -1.89 -9.98 0.28
CA SER A 138 -1.00 -9.98 -0.87
C SER A 138 -0.26 -11.31 -0.98
N LYS A 139 0.29 -11.59 -2.15
CA LYS A 139 1.11 -12.78 -2.43
C LYS A 139 2.58 -12.38 -2.52
N LEU A 140 3.47 -13.07 -1.81
CA LEU A 140 4.91 -12.83 -1.96
C LEU A 140 5.40 -13.37 -3.32
N ILE A 141 5.88 -12.48 -4.19
CA ILE A 141 6.39 -12.84 -5.53
C ILE A 141 7.92 -12.85 -5.60
N LYS A 142 8.60 -12.10 -4.73
CA LYS A 142 10.08 -12.11 -4.62
C LYS A 142 10.52 -11.70 -3.21
N ILE A 143 11.63 -12.26 -2.76
CA ILE A 143 12.38 -11.79 -1.59
C ILE A 143 13.78 -11.42 -2.10
N LYS A 144 14.28 -10.26 -1.69
CA LYS A 144 15.60 -9.74 -2.10
C LYS A 144 16.29 -9.08 -0.91
N LYS A 145 17.62 -9.03 -0.94
CA LYS A 145 18.43 -8.27 0.02
C LYS A 145 18.57 -6.83 -0.46
N ASP A 146 18.53 -5.87 0.46
CA ASP A 146 18.85 -4.47 0.15
C ASP A 146 19.86 -3.90 1.15
N SER A 147 21.00 -3.44 0.64
CA SER A 147 22.04 -2.77 1.42
C SER A 147 21.57 -1.47 2.11
N CYS A 148 20.48 -0.86 1.63
CA CYS A 148 19.88 0.30 2.29
C CYS A 148 18.94 -0.11 3.44
N ALA A 149 18.18 -1.20 3.30
CA ALA A 149 17.20 -1.66 4.29
C ALA A 149 17.80 -1.98 5.67
N VAL A 150 19.06 -2.43 5.73
CA VAL A 150 19.82 -2.67 6.97
C VAL A 150 19.90 -1.43 7.88
N ASN A 151 19.77 -0.22 7.32
CA ASN A 151 19.87 1.04 8.05
C ASN A 151 18.51 1.59 8.55
N LYS A 152 17.38 0.90 8.27
CA LYS A 152 16.07 1.31 8.78
C LYS A 152 15.90 0.86 10.24
N PRO A 153 15.49 1.76 11.16
CA PRO A 153 15.34 1.43 12.58
C PRO A 153 14.17 0.47 12.83
N ASN A 154 14.32 -0.44 13.78
CA ASN A 154 13.23 -1.29 14.25
C ASN A 154 12.10 -0.47 14.88
N ASP A 155 10.84 -0.73 14.51
CA ASP A 155 9.68 -0.26 15.29
C ASP A 155 9.69 -0.96 16.68
N PRO A 156 9.78 -0.22 17.80
CA PRO A 156 9.71 -0.81 19.15
C PRO A 156 8.37 -1.51 19.47
N LYS A 157 7.35 -1.37 18.62
CA LYS A 157 6.06 -2.08 18.71
C LYS A 157 6.06 -3.40 17.91
N SER A 158 7.06 -3.66 17.07
CA SER A 158 7.16 -4.88 16.24
C SER A 158 7.49 -6.11 17.08
N PRO A 159 6.88 -7.29 16.81
CA PRO A 159 7.29 -8.56 17.40
C PRO A 159 8.53 -9.18 16.72
N VAL A 160 9.01 -8.60 15.61
CA VAL A 160 10.12 -9.11 14.79
C VAL A 160 11.13 -8.01 14.48
N GLU A 161 12.42 -8.33 14.59
CA GLU A 161 13.53 -7.44 14.20
C GLU A 161 13.63 -7.31 12.67
N ASN A 162 14.15 -6.19 12.18
CA ASN A 162 14.48 -6.00 10.76
C ASN A 162 15.62 -6.96 10.37
N ASP A 163 15.39 -7.79 9.36
CA ASP A 163 16.34 -8.78 8.84
C ASP A 163 17.18 -8.27 7.64
N GLY A 164 16.93 -7.03 7.19
CA GLY A 164 17.58 -6.44 6.01
C GLY A 164 17.04 -6.95 4.68
N LEU A 165 15.93 -7.72 4.69
CA LEU A 165 15.27 -8.21 3.49
C LEU A 165 14.13 -7.27 3.06
N VAL A 166 13.95 -7.19 1.74
CA VAL A 166 12.83 -6.53 1.09
C VAL A 166 11.98 -7.60 0.42
N TYR A 167 10.73 -7.62 0.81
CA TYR A 167 9.68 -8.50 0.34
C TYR A 167 8.89 -7.76 -0.74
N VAL A 168 8.74 -8.38 -1.91
CA VAL A 168 7.95 -7.85 -3.01
C VAL A 168 6.64 -8.61 -3.06
N ALA A 169 5.54 -7.89 -2.90
CA ALA A 169 4.21 -8.46 -2.73
C ALA A 169 3.22 -7.95 -3.80
N GLU A 170 2.46 -8.86 -4.39
CA GLU A 170 1.38 -8.57 -5.34
C GLU A 170 0.05 -8.51 -4.59
N ILE A 171 -0.67 -7.38 -4.67
CA ILE A 171 -1.94 -7.19 -3.94
C ILE A 171 -3.04 -8.06 -4.57
N LEU A 172 -3.63 -8.95 -3.78
CA LEU A 172 -4.59 -9.92 -4.30
C LEU A 172 -5.88 -9.18 -4.75
N ARG A 173 -6.38 -9.55 -5.94
CA ARG A 173 -7.48 -8.88 -6.67
C ARG A 173 -7.18 -7.44 -7.14
N CYS A 174 -5.93 -6.99 -7.11
CA CYS A 174 -5.51 -5.73 -7.73
C CYS A 174 -4.28 -5.89 -8.66
N PRO A 175 -4.35 -6.74 -9.71
CA PRO A 175 -3.21 -7.06 -10.58
C PRO A 175 -2.80 -5.92 -11.54
N GLU A 176 -3.55 -4.82 -11.56
CA GLU A 176 -3.19 -3.60 -12.31
C GLU A 176 -2.26 -2.67 -11.51
N GLU A 177 -2.23 -2.81 -10.18
CA GLU A 177 -1.30 -2.08 -9.32
C GLU A 177 0.08 -2.75 -9.31
N PRO A 178 1.19 -1.99 -9.31
CA PRO A 178 2.53 -2.56 -9.32
C PRO A 178 2.83 -3.27 -7.97
N PRO A 179 3.57 -4.40 -7.98
CA PRO A 179 3.96 -5.07 -6.76
C PRO A 179 4.71 -4.15 -5.79
N ILE A 180 4.28 -4.16 -4.52
CA ILE A 180 4.78 -3.27 -3.48
C ILE A 180 6.00 -3.86 -2.78
N GLU A 181 6.96 -3.00 -2.44
CA GLU A 181 8.19 -3.37 -1.72
C GLU A 181 8.08 -2.98 -0.24
N VAL A 182 8.20 -3.97 0.63
CA VAL A 182 7.93 -3.88 2.08
C VAL A 182 8.94 -4.70 2.89
N GLN A 183 9.07 -4.40 4.18
CA GLN A 183 10.00 -5.06 5.12
C GLN A 183 9.30 -6.12 5.97
N LEU A 184 10.07 -6.94 6.70
CA LEU A 184 9.56 -7.93 7.65
C LEU A 184 8.59 -7.33 8.71
N GLN A 185 8.76 -6.07 9.09
CA GLN A 185 7.90 -5.36 10.07
C GLN A 185 6.60 -4.80 9.44
N GLU A 186 6.49 -4.82 8.12
CA GLU A 186 5.35 -4.32 7.33
C GLU A 186 4.50 -5.48 6.75
N ILE A 187 4.89 -6.74 6.99
CA ILE A 187 4.19 -7.95 6.57
C ILE A 187 3.96 -8.91 7.74
N ARG A 188 2.92 -9.75 7.67
CA ARG A 188 2.65 -10.85 8.62
C ARG A 188 1.93 -12.03 7.96
N PRO A 189 1.86 -13.22 8.60
CA PRO A 189 1.12 -14.35 8.03
C PRO A 189 -0.37 -14.00 7.87
N HIS A 190 -0.98 -14.38 6.74
CA HIS A 190 -2.34 -13.99 6.42
C HIS A 190 -3.37 -14.51 7.46
N ALA A 191 -4.09 -13.58 8.09
CA ALA A 191 -5.12 -13.89 9.09
C ALA A 191 -6.42 -14.35 8.40
N PHE A 192 -6.51 -15.65 8.06
CA PHE A 192 -7.71 -16.27 7.49
C PHE A 192 -8.68 -16.90 8.51
N ASP A 193 -8.23 -17.16 9.74
CA ASP A 193 -9.07 -17.78 10.77
C ASP A 193 -10.03 -16.77 11.39
N ILE A 194 -11.34 -17.02 11.27
CA ILE A 194 -12.39 -16.23 11.90
C ILE A 194 -12.55 -16.67 13.36
N LEU A 195 -12.56 -15.71 14.28
CA LEU A 195 -12.86 -15.87 15.69
C LEU A 195 -14.37 -15.67 15.92
N PRO A 196 -15.14 -16.71 16.29
CA PRO A 196 -16.54 -16.53 16.68
C PRO A 196 -16.65 -15.56 17.86
N PHE A 197 -17.62 -14.65 17.82
CA PHE A 197 -17.86 -13.65 18.86
C PHE A 197 -17.90 -14.25 20.27
N GLU A 198 -18.45 -15.45 20.42
CA GLU A 198 -18.62 -16.16 21.70
C GLU A 198 -17.28 -16.58 22.32
N LYS A 199 -16.17 -16.50 21.58
CA LYS A 199 -14.81 -16.74 22.04
C LYS A 199 -14.01 -15.46 22.28
N LEU A 200 -14.51 -14.29 21.85
CA LEU A 200 -13.86 -12.98 21.97
C LEU A 200 -13.79 -12.54 23.44
N LYS A 201 -12.65 -11.96 23.84
CA LYS A 201 -12.39 -11.50 25.21
C LYS A 201 -11.81 -10.08 25.24
N THR A 202 -11.98 -9.42 26.37
CA THR A 202 -11.31 -8.17 26.68
C THR A 202 -9.79 -8.37 26.74
N ASN A 203 -9.05 -7.47 26.11
CA ASN A 203 -7.60 -7.50 25.82
C ASN A 203 -7.15 -8.47 24.70
N ASP A 204 -8.06 -9.14 23.99
CA ASP A 204 -7.68 -9.81 22.74
C ASP A 204 -7.18 -8.78 21.71
N ARG A 205 -6.18 -9.18 20.92
CA ARG A 205 -5.71 -8.44 19.74
C ARG A 205 -6.21 -9.16 18.49
N VAL A 206 -7.07 -8.50 17.73
CA VAL A 206 -7.78 -9.07 16.57
C VAL A 206 -7.70 -8.12 15.38
N LEU A 207 -7.81 -8.68 14.19
CA LEU A 207 -7.94 -7.92 12.95
C LEU A 207 -9.44 -7.77 12.65
N MET A 208 -9.94 -6.53 12.62
CA MET A 208 -11.35 -6.24 12.41
C MET A 208 -11.55 -5.11 11.40
N ASN A 209 -12.73 -5.07 10.78
CA ASN A 209 -13.10 -3.99 9.87
C ASN A 209 -13.52 -2.74 10.65
N TYR A 210 -12.97 -1.59 10.29
CA TYR A 210 -13.34 -0.28 10.82
C TYR A 210 -13.25 0.80 9.73
N ASN A 211 -14.03 1.86 9.86
CA ASN A 211 -14.01 3.01 8.95
C ASN A 211 -13.76 4.28 9.77
N VAL A 212 -12.63 4.95 9.51
CA VAL A 212 -12.17 6.09 10.31
C VAL A 212 -13.04 7.33 10.08
N ASP A 213 -13.50 7.54 8.85
CA ASP A 213 -14.34 8.68 8.47
C ASP A 213 -15.83 8.44 8.79
N TYR A 214 -16.30 7.20 8.64
CA TYR A 214 -17.70 6.81 8.80
C TYR A 214 -17.85 5.54 9.65
N PRO A 215 -17.68 5.57 11.00
CA PRO A 215 -17.63 4.38 11.87
C PRO A 215 -18.86 3.45 11.91
N GLN A 216 -19.92 3.75 11.15
CA GLN A 216 -21.10 2.90 10.97
C GLN A 216 -21.08 2.10 9.65
N GLU A 217 -20.17 2.44 8.74
CA GLU A 217 -20.03 1.87 7.40
C GLU A 217 -18.82 0.93 7.32
N ARG A 218 -18.81 0.04 6.31
CA ARG A 218 -17.65 -0.86 6.09
C ARG A 218 -16.46 -0.06 5.55
N GLY A 219 -15.29 -0.26 6.14
CA GLY A 219 -14.03 0.37 5.79
C GLY A 219 -12.91 -0.66 5.57
N TYR A 220 -11.74 -0.40 6.14
CA TYR A 220 -10.53 -1.20 5.98
C TYR A 220 -10.25 -2.06 7.22
N TRP A 221 -9.22 -2.90 7.14
CA TRP A 221 -8.90 -3.90 8.16
C TRP A 221 -7.76 -3.40 9.07
N TYR A 222 -8.04 -3.28 10.36
CA TYR A 222 -7.12 -2.70 11.34
C TYR A 222 -6.89 -3.61 12.54
N ASP A 223 -5.75 -3.43 13.21
CA ASP A 223 -5.45 -4.11 14.46
C ASP A 223 -6.17 -3.44 15.63
N VAL A 224 -7.02 -4.21 16.30
CA VAL A 224 -7.87 -3.74 17.39
C VAL A 224 -7.52 -4.48 18.67
N LEU A 225 -7.30 -3.70 19.73
CA LEU A 225 -7.20 -4.20 21.10
C LEU A 225 -8.58 -4.07 21.75
N VAL A 226 -9.29 -5.18 21.95
CA VAL A 226 -10.64 -5.20 22.53
C VAL A 226 -10.61 -4.67 23.96
N LYS A 227 -11.46 -3.71 24.30
CA LYS A 227 -11.54 -3.11 25.65
C LYS A 227 -12.76 -3.57 26.43
N GLU A 228 -13.92 -3.59 25.78
CA GLU A 228 -15.19 -3.90 26.42
C GLU A 228 -16.08 -4.69 25.46
N ILE A 229 -16.76 -5.70 26.01
CA ILE A 229 -17.74 -6.52 25.29
C ILE A 229 -19.04 -6.47 26.08
N LYS A 230 -20.11 -6.00 25.45
CA LYS A 230 -21.45 -5.89 26.03
C LYS A 230 -22.42 -6.78 25.27
N THR A 231 -23.10 -7.67 26.00
CA THR A 231 -24.03 -8.65 25.42
C THR A 231 -25.39 -8.51 26.09
N ASN A 232 -26.38 -7.97 25.36
CA ASN A 232 -27.70 -7.63 25.88
C ASN A 232 -28.80 -8.34 25.09
N ARG A 233 -30.02 -8.43 25.66
CA ARG A 233 -31.21 -9.00 24.97
C ARG A 233 -31.60 -8.31 23.64
N ARG A 234 -30.95 -7.21 23.28
CA ARG A 234 -31.18 -6.43 22.04
C ARG A 234 -30.00 -6.47 21.05
N GLY A 235 -28.87 -7.09 21.39
CA GLY A 235 -27.70 -7.11 20.52
C GLY A 235 -26.36 -7.26 21.25
N ARG A 236 -25.30 -7.26 20.44
CA ARG A 236 -23.89 -7.30 20.82
C ARG A 236 -23.28 -5.92 20.54
N ASP A 237 -22.47 -5.39 21.44
CA ASP A 237 -21.70 -4.15 21.29
C ASP A 237 -20.27 -4.41 21.76
N VAL A 238 -19.28 -4.00 20.98
CA VAL A 238 -17.86 -4.18 21.30
C VAL A 238 -17.14 -2.86 21.09
N ILE A 239 -16.35 -2.48 22.09
CA ILE A 239 -15.55 -1.26 22.11
C ILE A 239 -14.07 -1.65 22.16
N GLY A 240 -13.26 -1.06 21.28
CA GLY A 240 -11.84 -1.36 21.16
C GLY A 240 -10.97 -0.12 20.92
N ASP A 241 -9.67 -0.29 21.14
CA ASP A 241 -8.63 0.65 20.71
C ASP A 241 -8.14 0.22 19.32
N VAL A 242 -8.34 1.04 18.28
CA VAL A 242 -8.01 0.73 16.87
C VAL A 242 -6.68 1.40 16.50
N SER A 243 -5.76 0.62 15.93
CA SER A 243 -4.44 1.11 15.48
C SER A 243 -4.51 1.57 14.02
N VAL A 244 -4.16 2.84 13.76
CA VAL A 244 -4.25 3.48 12.44
C VAL A 244 -2.99 4.29 12.11
N GLY A 245 -2.80 4.55 10.82
CA GLY A 245 -1.72 5.37 10.28
C GLY A 245 -0.33 4.76 10.39
N LEU A 246 0.66 5.50 9.88
CA LEU A 246 2.06 5.10 9.85
C LEU A 246 2.63 4.95 11.28
N ASP A 247 2.36 5.92 12.16
CA ASP A 247 2.92 5.99 13.53
C ASP A 247 2.36 4.93 14.51
N ASN A 248 1.47 4.05 14.05
CA ASN A 248 0.64 3.18 14.89
C ASN A 248 -0.09 4.02 15.96
N ALA A 249 -0.84 5.03 15.50
CA ALA A 249 -1.67 5.91 16.31
C ALA A 249 -2.92 5.17 16.78
N VAL A 250 -3.38 5.43 18.02
CA VAL A 250 -4.45 4.63 18.63
C VAL A 250 -5.71 5.47 18.79
N LEU A 251 -6.73 5.18 17.99
CA LEU A 251 -8.09 5.66 18.18
C LEU A 251 -8.71 4.87 19.34
N LYS A 252 -9.12 5.56 20.40
CA LYS A 252 -9.61 4.91 21.63
C LYS A 252 -11.13 4.87 21.69
N ASN A 253 -11.65 3.81 22.30
CA ASN A 253 -13.09 3.60 22.53
C ASN A 253 -13.93 3.59 21.23
N CYS A 254 -13.40 3.03 20.15
CA CYS A 254 -14.13 2.84 18.90
C CYS A 254 -15.17 1.73 19.05
N HIS A 255 -16.43 2.00 18.69
CA HIS A 255 -17.45 0.96 18.53
C HIS A 255 -17.18 0.15 17.25
N LEU A 256 -17.32 -1.17 17.33
CA LEU A 256 -16.99 -2.11 16.26
C LEU A 256 -18.28 -2.77 15.74
N MET A 257 -18.64 -2.49 14.48
CA MET A 257 -19.93 -2.91 13.92
C MET A 257 -19.91 -4.34 13.34
N PHE A 258 -18.77 -4.76 12.77
CA PHE A 258 -18.65 -6.01 11.98
C PHE A 258 -18.24 -7.20 12.86
N LEU A 259 -19.12 -7.57 13.78
CA LEU A 259 -18.86 -8.57 14.83
C LEU A 259 -18.86 -10.04 14.38
N ASP A 260 -19.18 -10.30 13.10
CA ASP A 260 -19.11 -11.62 12.49
C ASP A 260 -17.84 -11.80 11.65
N ASP A 261 -17.14 -10.72 11.30
CA ASP A 261 -15.88 -10.71 10.54
C ASP A 261 -14.67 -10.40 11.43
N ILE A 262 -14.47 -11.18 12.51
CA ILE A 262 -13.33 -10.99 13.43
C ILE A 262 -12.23 -11.98 13.06
N TYR A 263 -11.04 -11.50 12.69
CA TYR A 263 -9.92 -12.37 12.28
C TYR A 263 -8.83 -12.49 13.36
N ILE A 264 -8.32 -13.70 13.54
CA ILE A 264 -7.21 -13.99 14.46
C ILE A 264 -5.89 -13.56 13.81
N VAL A 265 -5.20 -12.59 14.42
CA VAL A 265 -3.83 -12.22 14.02
C VAL A 265 -2.89 -13.37 14.37
N LYS A 266 -2.28 -13.99 13.35
CA LYS A 266 -1.38 -15.13 13.54
C LYS A 266 0.01 -14.68 14.02
N PRO A 267 0.66 -15.41 14.94
CA PRO A 267 2.06 -15.19 15.26
C PRO A 267 2.94 -15.56 14.05
N TYR A 268 4.15 -15.01 14.00
CA TYR A 268 5.17 -15.44 13.04
C TYR A 268 5.65 -16.85 13.43
N GLN A 269 5.66 -17.77 12.46
CA GLN A 269 6.14 -19.16 12.59
C GLN A 269 7.42 -19.29 11.76
N LEU A 270 8.46 -19.94 12.28
CA LEU A 270 9.70 -20.14 11.52
C LEU A 270 9.47 -21.12 10.38
N LEU A 271 10.15 -20.95 9.23
CA LEU A 271 10.05 -21.90 8.12
C LEU A 271 10.47 -23.33 8.53
N SER A 272 11.40 -23.46 9.49
CA SER A 272 11.82 -24.73 10.09
C SER A 272 10.75 -25.42 10.96
N GLU A 273 9.67 -24.73 11.29
CA GLU A 273 8.56 -25.20 12.13
C GLU A 273 7.27 -25.47 11.34
N ARG A 274 7.27 -25.25 10.02
CA ARG A 274 6.11 -25.49 9.15
C ARG A 274 6.06 -26.93 8.64
N THR A 275 4.86 -27.48 8.52
CA THR A 275 4.61 -28.73 7.80
C THR A 275 4.35 -28.47 6.31
N PRO A 276 4.51 -29.48 5.42
CA PRO A 276 4.08 -29.39 4.03
C PRO A 276 2.58 -29.06 3.88
N GLU A 277 1.77 -29.48 4.86
CA GLU A 277 0.35 -29.16 4.96
C GLU A 277 0.12 -27.67 5.29
N ASP A 278 0.83 -27.10 6.27
CA ASP A 278 0.78 -25.66 6.57
C ASP A 278 1.17 -24.83 5.35
N ASP A 279 2.28 -25.19 4.70
CA ASP A 279 2.77 -24.55 3.50
C ASP A 279 1.77 -24.61 2.35
N LYS A 280 1.10 -25.75 2.16
CA LYS A 280 0.05 -25.88 1.15
C LYS A 280 -1.15 -24.97 1.46
N ILE A 281 -1.51 -24.80 2.73
CA ILE A 281 -2.59 -23.89 3.14
C ILE A 281 -2.17 -22.43 2.92
N ILE A 282 -0.96 -22.05 3.34
CA ILE A 282 -0.41 -20.68 3.23
C ILE A 282 -0.20 -20.26 1.77
N GLN A 283 0.04 -21.20 0.84
CA GLN A 283 0.26 -20.91 -0.58
C GLN A 283 -0.98 -21.14 -1.47
N THR A 284 -2.13 -21.49 -0.89
CA THR A 284 -3.42 -21.57 -1.59
C THR A 284 -4.14 -20.21 -1.55
N GLU A 285 -4.69 -19.76 -2.68
CA GLU A 285 -5.49 -18.51 -2.70
C GLU A 285 -6.74 -18.68 -1.81
N PRO A 286 -7.01 -17.77 -0.86
CA PRO A 286 -8.17 -17.90 0.02
C PRO A 286 -9.49 -17.92 -0.75
N ALA A 287 -10.27 -18.98 -0.57
CA ALA A 287 -11.55 -19.17 -1.25
C ALA A 287 -12.63 -18.15 -0.81
N VAL A 288 -12.41 -17.43 0.29
CA VAL A 288 -13.28 -16.34 0.78
C VAL A 288 -12.39 -15.14 1.06
N MET A 289 -12.61 -14.05 0.31
CA MET A 289 -11.92 -12.78 0.52
C MET A 289 -12.52 -12.03 1.72
N ARG A 290 -11.68 -11.26 2.41
CA ARG A 290 -12.17 -10.27 3.38
C ARG A 290 -12.96 -9.18 2.66
N ALA A 291 -14.18 -8.88 3.11
CA ALA A 291 -15.03 -7.89 2.46
C ALA A 291 -14.36 -6.50 2.39
N ALA A 292 -14.38 -5.90 1.19
CA ALA A 292 -13.78 -4.59 0.93
C ALA A 292 -14.60 -3.42 1.48
N ALA A 293 -13.96 -2.24 1.54
CA ALA A 293 -14.65 -0.97 1.75
C ALA A 293 -15.63 -0.65 0.60
N LEU A 294 -16.67 0.14 0.88
CA LEU A 294 -17.56 0.67 -0.16
C LEU A 294 -16.87 1.83 -0.90
N TYR A 295 -16.80 1.74 -2.23
CA TYR A 295 -16.30 2.82 -3.09
C TYR A 295 -17.19 4.07 -3.02
N CYS A 296 -18.50 3.88 -2.82
CA CYS A 296 -19.44 4.98 -2.63
C CYS A 296 -20.62 4.55 -1.77
N ILE A 297 -20.72 5.11 -0.56
CA ILE A 297 -21.81 4.86 0.41
C ILE A 297 -23.20 5.11 -0.23
N LYS A 298 -23.36 6.19 -0.99
CA LYS A 298 -24.63 6.54 -1.68
C LYS A 298 -25.05 5.57 -2.78
N CYS A 299 -24.10 4.83 -3.36
CA CYS A 299 -24.37 3.90 -4.46
C CYS A 299 -24.22 2.43 -4.03
N GLN A 300 -23.81 2.17 -2.79
CA GLN A 300 -23.51 0.86 -2.19
C GLN A 300 -22.60 -0.06 -3.04
N ARG A 301 -21.79 0.52 -3.94
CA ARG A 301 -20.83 -0.24 -4.75
C ARG A 301 -19.63 -0.63 -3.90
N GLN A 302 -19.36 -1.92 -3.82
CA GLN A 302 -18.09 -2.47 -3.35
C GLN A 302 -17.01 -2.20 -4.40
N PHE A 303 -15.74 -2.12 -3.97
CA PHE A 303 -14.60 -1.86 -4.85
C PHE A 303 -14.51 -2.86 -6.02
N GLU A 304 -14.86 -4.13 -5.78
CA GLU A 304 -14.85 -5.23 -6.77
C GLU A 304 -15.90 -5.10 -7.90
N GLN A 305 -16.87 -4.17 -7.80
CA GLN A 305 -17.98 -4.02 -8.77
C GLN A 305 -17.77 -2.88 -9.79
N ILE A 306 -16.52 -2.52 -10.08
CA ILE A 306 -16.14 -1.42 -10.99
C ILE A 306 -15.24 -1.91 -12.16
N MET A 307 -14.87 -3.20 -12.16
CA MET A 307 -14.26 -3.93 -13.27
C MET A 307 -15.34 -4.48 -14.21
#